data_AF-A0A1M5QBV8-F1
#
_entry.id   AF-A0A1M5QBV8-F1
#
_cell.length_a   1.000
_cell.length_b   1.000
_cell.length_c   1.000
_cell.angle_alpha   90.00
_cell.angle_beta   90.00
_cell.angle_gamma   90.00
#
_symmetry.space_group_name_H-M   'P 1'
#
loop_
_entity.id
_entity.type
_entity.pdbx_description
1 polymer ?
#
loop_
_entity_poly.entity_id
_entity_poly.type
_entity_poly.pdbx_seq_one_letter_code
_entity_poly.pdbx_strand_id
1 'polypeptide(L)' 'MNTIEIKGKVNTALCYAKVVEDEAIEQIRRMCDYPMTEGSKIRIMPDLYQ' A
#
# COMPACT_ATOMS: atom_id res chain seq x y z
N MET A 1 -4.21 12.60 10.22
CA MET A 1 -3.55 11.32 9.90
C MET A 1 -3.14 11.42 8.44
N ASN A 2 -1.84 11.33 8.12
CA ASN A 2 -1.41 11.30 6.73
C ASN A 2 -1.65 9.89 6.20
N THR A 3 -2.53 9.75 5.23
CA THR A 3 -2.77 8.49 4.53
C THR A 3 -2.14 8.60 3.15
N ILE A 4 -1.25 7.68 2.82
CA ILE A 4 -0.58 7.56 1.53
C ILE A 4 -1.38 6.56 0.69
N GLU A 5 -1.87 7.02 -0.46
CA GLU A 5 -2.60 6.18 -1.40
C GLU A 5 -1.64 5.62 -2.46
N ILE A 6 -1.56 4.30 -2.55
CA ILE A 6 -0.68 3.61 -3.49
C ILE A 6 -1.56 2.93 -4.54
N LYS A 7 -1.64 3.53 -5.72
CA LYS A 7 -2.46 3.04 -6.84
C LYS A 7 -1.64 2.10 -7.72
N GLY A 8 -2.07 0.84 -7.79
CA GLY A 8 -1.62 -0.10 -8.81
C GLY A 8 -2.52 -0.06 -10.04
N LYS A 9 -2.33 -1.03 -10.93
CA LYS A 9 -3.11 -1.16 -12.17
C LYS A 9 -4.54 -1.69 -11.94
N VAL A 10 -4.73 -2.58 -10.97
CA VAL A 10 -6.03 -3.25 -10.73
C VAL A 10 -6.59 -3.01 -9.33
N ASN A 11 -5.78 -2.53 -8.40
CA ASN A 11 -6.21 -2.21 -7.04
C ASN A 11 -5.50 -0.98 -6.46
N THR A 12 -5.98 -0.47 -5.31
CA THR A 12 -5.40 0.64 -4.56
C THR A 12 -5.18 0.24 -3.10
N ALA A 13 -3.97 0.46 -2.59
CA ALA A 13 -3.63 0.28 -1.17
C ALA A 13 -3.66 1.61 -0.42
N LEU A 14 -4.15 1.57 0.82
CA LEU A 14 -4.16 2.71 1.75
C LEU A 14 -3.13 2.47 2.84
N CYS A 15 -2.08 3.30 2.87
CA CYS A 15 -1.04 3.25 3.89
C CYS A 15 -1.21 4.38 4.91
N TYR A 16 -1.26 4.04 6.19
CA TYR A 16 -1.45 4.99 7.29
C TYR A 16 -0.15 5.34 8.00
N ALA A 17 1.00 4.97 7.43
CA ALA A 17 2.31 5.26 8.00
C ALA A 17 2.73 6.71 7.74
N LYS A 18 3.45 7.29 8.71
CA LYS A 18 3.95 8.66 8.61
C LYS A 18 5.08 8.81 7.59
N VAL A 19 5.92 7.78 7.48
CA VAL A 19 7.05 7.70 6.57
C VAL A 19 7.03 6.30 5.96
N VAL A 20 7.09 6.22 4.63
CA VAL A 20 7.19 4.97 3.87
C VAL A 20 8.33 5.15 2.89
N GLU A 21 9.24 4.18 2.86
CA GLU A 21 10.36 4.17 1.92
C GLU A 21 9.86 3.90 0.49
N ASP A 22 10.49 4.53 -0.51
CA ASP A 22 10.12 4.36 -1.92
C ASP A 22 10.13 2.89 -2.37
N GLU A 23 11.06 2.09 -1.85
CA GLU A 23 11.13 0.65 -2.13
C GLU A 23 9.88 -0.10 -1.64
N ALA A 24 9.38 0.25 -0.45
CA ALA A 24 8.14 -0.31 0.07
C ALA A 24 6.95 0.11 -0.80
N ILE A 25 6.89 1.38 -1.24
CA ILE A 25 5.85 1.86 -2.15
C ILE A 25 5.85 1.05 -3.46
N GLU A 26 7.02 0.78 -4.04
CA GLU A 26 7.13 -0.05 -5.24
C GLU A 26 6.64 -1.49 -5.03
N GLN A 27 7.00 -2.12 -3.92
CA GLN A 27 6.54 -3.47 -3.60
C GLN A 27 5.01 -3.52 -3.47
N ILE A 28 4.44 -2.58 -2.73
CA ILE A 28 2.98 -2.48 -2.52
C ILE A 28 2.28 -2.20 -3.86
N ARG A 29 2.86 -1.35 -4.70
CA ARG A 29 2.33 -1.05 -6.03
C ARG A 29 2.33 -2.28 -6.94
N ARG A 30 3.43 -3.05 -6.96
CA ARG A 30 3.49 -4.33 -7.71
C ARG A 30 2.45 -5.32 -7.20
N MET A 31 2.25 -5.38 -5.88
CA MET A 31 1.19 -6.20 -5.29
C MET A 31 -0.19 -5.79 -5.81
N CYS A 32 -0.47 -4.49 -5.87
CA CYS A 32 -1.73 -3.93 -6.39
C CYS A 32 -1.89 -4.04 -7.93
N ASP A 33 -0.86 -4.51 -8.64
CA ASP A 33 -0.91 -4.80 -10.07
C ASP A 33 -1.39 -6.24 -10.36
N TYR A 34 -1.32 -7.14 -9.37
CA TYR A 34 -1.78 -8.51 -9.57
C TYR A 34 -3.30 -8.59 -9.58
N PRO A 35 -3.91 -9.26 -10.59
CA PRO A 35 -5.36 -9.39 -10.71
C PRO A 35 -5.99 -10.13 -9.51
N MET A 36 -5.23 -10.95 -8.78
CA MET A 36 -5.69 -11.56 -7.53
C MET A 36 -6.07 -10.56 -6.44
N THR A 37 -5.55 -9.33 -6.53
CA THR A 37 -5.86 -8.25 -5.58
C THR A 37 -7.02 -7.39 -6.04
N GLU A 38 -7.56 -7.61 -7.25
CA GLU A 38 -8.72 -6.90 -7.77
C GLU A 38 -9.92 -7.11 -6.84
N GLY A 39 -10.53 -6.03 -6.37
CA GLY A 39 -11.63 -6.06 -5.39
C GLY A 39 -11.22 -6.28 -3.93
N SER A 40 -9.95 -6.55 -3.64
CA SER A 40 -9.44 -6.69 -2.26
C SER A 40 -9.19 -5.32 -1.62
N LYS A 41 -9.39 -5.20 -0.29
CA LYS A 41 -9.09 -3.95 0.44
C LYS A 41 -7.72 -4.05 1.12
N ILE A 42 -6.69 -3.48 0.49
CA ILE A 42 -5.34 -3.48 1.04
C ILE A 42 -5.16 -2.26 1.94
N ARG A 43 -4.87 -2.50 3.23
CA ARG A 43 -4.59 -1.46 4.21
C ARG A 43 -3.29 -1.76 4.92
N ILE A 44 -2.38 -0.80 4.90
CA ILE A 44 -1.07 -0.90 5.51
C ILE A 44 -1.08 0.01 6.73
N MET A 45 -1.01 -0.60 7.90
CA MET A 45 -0.82 0.15 9.13
C MET A 45 0.68 0.37 9.34
N PRO A 46 1.09 1.50 9.92
CA PRO A 46 2.42 1.58 10.49
C PRO A 46 2.49 0.52 11.58
N ASP A 47 3.34 -0.48 11.42
CA ASP A 47 3.71 -1.30 12.56
C ASP A 47 4.35 -0.38 13.62
N LEU A 48 3.97 -0.59 14.89
CA LEU A 48 4.69 -0.08 16.04
C LEU A 48 5.98 -0.89 16.19
N TYR A 49 6.89 -0.81 15.22
CA TYR A 49 8.27 -1.24 15.47
C TYR A 49 8.97 -0.12 16.24
N GLN A 50 9.27 -0.44 17.50
CA GLN A 50 9.89 0.41 18.52
C GLN A 50 11.26 0.93 18.09
#